data_AF-A0A5B7HB52-F1
#
_entry.id   AF-A0A5B7HB52-F1
#
_cell.length_a   1.000
_cell.length_b   1.000
_cell.length_c   1.000
_cell.angle_alpha   90.00
_cell.angle_beta   90.00
_cell.angle_gamma   90.00
#
_symmetry.space_group_name_H-M   'P 1'
#
loop_
_entity.id
_entity.type
_entity.pdbx_description
1 polymer ?
#
loop_
_entity_poly.entity_id
_entity_poly.type
_entity_poly.pdbx_seq_one_letter_code
_entity_poly.pdbx_strand_id
1 'polypeptide(L)'
;MSSRISSDDRYFINDFPKDVTEDGSQVLDVDKKRLSKEYLEQSQKNLEVLLKTLDVGVAKGDGRHDYSVYTGTSGYSLLYLHLAQRRGDDAYLKKASSILKNALNSLSGRRHSFICGDTGPLVLAAVLYHREGDTGMVKNCISRYVGREEVLEVWAGCR
;
A
#
# COMPACT_ATOMS: atom_id res chain seq x y z
N MET A 1 -0.50 34.11 -20.90
CA MET A 1 0.49 33.33 -21.69
C MET A 1 0.85 32.10 -20.87
N SER A 2 0.39 30.92 -21.25
CA SER A 2 0.73 29.66 -20.59
C SER A 2 2.11 29.22 -21.09
N SER A 3 3.13 29.29 -20.24
CA SER A 3 4.42 28.68 -20.52
C SER A 3 4.22 27.16 -20.56
N ARG A 4 4.36 26.56 -21.74
CA ARG A 4 4.40 25.10 -21.87
C ARG A 4 5.68 24.64 -21.18
N ILE A 5 5.55 24.02 -20.01
CA ILE A 5 6.66 23.28 -19.37
C ILE A 5 7.11 22.22 -20.37
N SER A 6 8.39 22.23 -20.76
CA SER A 6 8.94 21.22 -21.65
C SER A 6 8.94 19.87 -20.92
N SER A 7 8.74 18.77 -21.64
CA SER A 7 8.81 17.45 -21.02
C SER A 7 10.17 17.18 -20.38
N ASP A 8 11.20 17.87 -20.87
CA ASP A 8 12.59 17.76 -20.43
C ASP A 8 12.85 18.35 -19.03
N ASP A 9 11.90 19.12 -18.47
CA ASP A 9 12.03 19.77 -17.16
C ASP A 9 11.39 18.95 -16.01
N ARG A 10 10.79 17.78 -16.30
CA ARG A 10 10.03 16.97 -15.33
C ARG A 10 10.76 15.72 -14.84
N TYR A 11 12.03 15.57 -15.19
CA TYR A 11 12.85 14.45 -14.75
C TYR A 11 14.29 14.89 -14.47
N PHE A 12 14.97 14.17 -13.57
CA PHE A 12 16.41 14.30 -13.40
C PHE A 12 17.12 13.54 -14.51
N ILE A 13 18.24 14.09 -15.01
CA ILE A 13 19.11 13.37 -15.94
C ILE A 13 19.55 12.07 -15.26
N ASN A 14 19.34 10.95 -15.95
CA ASN A 14 19.71 9.64 -15.43
C ASN A 14 21.23 9.45 -15.56
N ASP A 15 21.94 9.64 -14.45
CA ASP A 15 23.39 9.46 -14.36
C ASP A 15 23.81 7.99 -14.24
N PHE A 16 22.86 7.05 -14.15
CA PHE A 16 23.19 5.63 -14.10
C PHE A 16 23.72 5.12 -15.46
N PRO A 17 24.72 4.23 -15.47
CA PRO A 17 25.18 3.57 -16.68
C PRO A 17 24.03 2.85 -17.41
N LYS A 18 24.04 2.88 -18.75
CA LYS A 18 23.01 2.22 -19.57
C LYS A 18 23.10 0.70 -19.52
N ASP A 19 24.30 0.18 -19.32
CA ASP A 19 24.60 -1.24 -19.27
C ASP A 19 25.10 -1.63 -17.87
N VAL A 20 24.86 -2.88 -17.48
CA VAL A 20 25.36 -3.44 -16.23
C VAL A 20 26.87 -3.63 -16.37
N THR A 21 27.64 -2.66 -15.87
CA THR A 21 29.11 -2.75 -15.78
C THR A 21 29.51 -3.76 -14.68
N GLU A 22 30.82 -3.99 -14.49
CA GLU A 22 31.35 -4.82 -13.39
C GLU A 22 30.85 -4.37 -12.01
N ASP A 23 30.45 -3.09 -11.85
CA ASP A 23 29.82 -2.54 -10.63
C ASP A 23 28.41 -3.11 -10.35
N GLY A 24 27.75 -3.71 -11.34
CA GLY A 24 26.50 -4.44 -11.17
C GLY A 24 26.61 -5.61 -10.19
N SER A 25 27.83 -6.12 -9.99
CA SER A 25 28.15 -7.15 -9.00
C SER A 25 27.93 -6.69 -7.55
N GLN A 26 27.95 -5.38 -7.29
CA GLN A 26 27.64 -4.81 -5.97
C GLN A 26 26.15 -4.92 -5.63
N VAL A 27 25.27 -4.99 -6.64
CA VAL A 27 23.80 -5.06 -6.45
C VAL A 27 23.28 -6.46 -6.66
N LEU A 28 23.81 -7.20 -7.64
CA LEU A 28 23.35 -8.53 -8.04
C LEU A 28 24.47 -9.56 -7.88
N ASP A 29 24.16 -10.63 -7.14
CA ASP A 29 24.89 -11.88 -7.21
C ASP A 29 24.44 -12.62 -8.48
N VAL A 30 25.24 -12.49 -9.55
CA VAL A 30 24.94 -13.01 -10.89
C VAL A 30 24.79 -14.54 -10.88
N ASP A 31 25.64 -15.23 -10.13
CA ASP A 31 25.64 -16.69 -10.04
C ASP A 31 24.36 -17.19 -9.37
N LYS A 32 23.95 -16.52 -8.28
CA LYS A 32 22.77 -16.91 -7.51
C LYS A 32 21.48 -16.23 -7.97
N LYS A 33 21.52 -15.41 -9.02
CA LYS A 33 20.40 -14.64 -9.60
C LYS A 33 19.55 -13.93 -8.53
N ARG A 34 20.22 -13.28 -7.58
CA ARG A 34 19.60 -12.58 -6.45
C ARG A 34 20.34 -11.29 -6.14
N LEU A 35 19.75 -10.45 -5.31
CA LEU A 35 20.46 -9.28 -4.78
C LEU A 35 21.66 -9.73 -3.94
N SER A 36 22.76 -8.98 -4.02
CA SER A 36 23.93 -9.18 -3.18
C SER A 36 23.56 -9.03 -1.71
N LYS A 37 24.34 -9.67 -0.82
CA LYS A 37 24.04 -9.65 0.61
C LYS A 37 24.22 -8.22 1.16
N GLU A 38 25.27 -7.55 0.73
CA GLU A 38 25.64 -6.19 1.12
C GLU A 38 24.54 -5.19 0.73
N TYR A 39 24.02 -5.31 -0.51
CA TYR A 39 22.93 -4.47 -0.98
C TYR A 39 21.62 -4.73 -0.23
N LEU A 40 21.31 -5.99 0.07
CA LEU A 40 20.13 -6.36 0.87
C LEU A 40 20.22 -5.79 2.29
N GLU A 41 21.36 -5.91 2.95
CA GLU A 41 21.59 -5.36 4.29
C GLU A 41 21.45 -3.83 4.30
N GLN A 42 22.02 -3.14 3.30
CA GLN A 42 21.87 -1.69 3.17
C GLN A 42 20.42 -1.28 2.90
N SER A 43 19.73 -1.98 2.01
CA SER A 43 18.31 -1.74 1.70
C SER A 43 17.42 -1.95 2.93
N GLN A 44 17.71 -2.95 3.75
CA GLN A 44 16.99 -3.19 5.01
C GLN A 44 17.21 -2.05 6.00
N LYS A 45 18.44 -1.56 6.17
CA LYS A 45 18.73 -0.39 7.04
C LYS A 45 17.98 0.85 6.56
N ASN A 46 17.99 1.13 5.26
CA ASN A 46 17.27 2.24 4.68
C ASN A 46 15.76 2.12 4.91
N LEU A 47 15.20 0.91 4.76
CA LEU A 47 13.79 0.63 5.03
C LEU A 47 13.42 0.93 6.48
N GLU A 48 14.23 0.55 7.47
CA GLU A 48 13.96 0.87 8.88
C GLU A 48 13.92 2.38 9.15
N VAL A 49 14.85 3.13 8.57
CA VAL A 49 14.91 4.60 8.70
C VAL A 49 13.67 5.25 8.09
N LEU A 50 13.27 4.80 6.89
CA LEU A 50 12.10 5.31 6.19
C LEU A 50 10.79 4.95 6.91
N LEU A 51 10.66 3.71 7.41
CA LEU A 51 9.50 3.29 8.19
C LEU A 51 9.35 4.09 9.48
N LYS A 52 10.45 4.32 10.21
CA LYS A 52 10.42 5.16 11.41
C LYS A 52 9.99 6.60 11.09
N THR A 53 10.49 7.14 9.98
CA THR A 53 10.14 8.50 9.53
C THR A 53 8.67 8.59 9.15
N LEU A 54 8.17 7.60 8.41
CA LEU A 54 6.77 7.47 8.04
C LEU A 54 5.88 7.38 9.28
N ASP A 55 6.21 6.53 10.24
CA ASP A 55 5.45 6.34 11.49
C ASP A 55 5.30 7.64 12.27
N VAL A 56 6.40 8.39 12.41
CA VAL A 56 6.39 9.70 13.06
C VAL A 56 5.55 10.69 12.26
N GLY A 57 5.65 10.67 10.93
CA GLY A 57 4.86 11.52 10.04
C GLY A 57 3.36 11.25 10.15
N VAL A 58 2.95 9.99 10.11
CA VAL A 58 1.55 9.56 10.25
C VAL A 58 1.00 9.91 11.63
N ALA A 59 1.79 9.74 12.69
CA ALA A 59 1.37 10.10 14.05
C ALA A 59 1.21 11.62 14.26
N LYS A 60 2.01 12.43 13.55
CA LYS A 60 1.95 13.91 13.60
C LYS A 60 0.91 14.50 12.65
N GLY A 61 0.59 13.81 11.56
CA GLY A 61 -0.35 14.27 10.54
C GLY A 61 -1.77 14.41 11.09
N ASP A 62 -2.47 15.45 10.67
CA ASP A 62 -3.88 15.72 10.97
C ASP A 62 -4.87 14.86 10.15
N GLY A 63 -4.34 13.92 9.33
CA GLY A 63 -5.00 13.16 8.27
C GLY A 63 -6.06 12.14 8.72
N ARG A 64 -6.87 12.49 9.73
CA ARG A 64 -7.92 11.67 10.34
C ARG A 64 -9.07 11.31 9.39
N HIS A 65 -9.09 11.80 8.15
CA HIS A 65 -10.24 11.64 7.25
C HIS A 65 -9.99 10.84 5.97
N ASP A 66 -8.74 10.68 5.51
CA ASP A 66 -8.49 9.87 4.30
C ASP A 66 -8.32 8.39 4.65
N TYR A 67 -9.30 7.59 4.25
CA TYR A 67 -9.31 6.13 4.40
C TYR A 67 -8.91 5.39 3.12
N SER A 68 -8.62 6.09 2.01
CA SER A 68 -8.29 5.46 0.73
C SER A 68 -6.98 4.68 0.79
N VAL A 69 -6.76 3.82 -0.21
CA VAL A 69 -5.46 3.13 -0.38
C VAL A 69 -4.43 4.05 -1.02
N TYR A 70 -4.86 5.01 -1.85
CA TYR A 70 -3.97 5.91 -2.58
C TYR A 70 -3.13 6.80 -1.67
N THR A 71 -3.77 7.50 -0.75
CA THR A 71 -3.16 8.53 0.12
C THR A 71 -3.52 8.38 1.58
N GLY A 72 -4.42 7.44 1.90
CA GLY A 72 -5.03 7.31 3.21
C GLY A 72 -4.49 6.18 4.07
N THR A 73 -5.15 6.00 5.21
CA THR A 73 -4.83 5.00 6.23
C THR A 73 -4.85 3.56 5.72
N SER A 74 -5.67 3.24 4.71
CA SER A 74 -5.70 1.89 4.13
C SER A 74 -4.43 1.57 3.33
N GLY A 75 -3.82 2.56 2.67
CA GLY A 75 -2.54 2.36 1.97
C GLY A 75 -1.41 2.06 2.94
N TYR A 76 -1.42 2.77 4.07
CA TYR A 76 -0.50 2.54 5.17
C TYR A 76 -0.71 1.16 5.83
N SER A 77 -1.96 0.71 5.99
CA SER A 77 -2.26 -0.66 6.43
C SER A 77 -1.76 -1.72 5.43
N LEU A 78 -1.95 -1.50 4.13
CA LEU A 78 -1.47 -2.39 3.07
C LEU A 78 0.06 -2.53 3.08
N LEU A 79 0.80 -1.45 3.32
CA LEU A 79 2.26 -1.50 3.51
C LEU A 79 2.63 -2.46 4.65
N TYR A 80 1.98 -2.36 5.80
CA TYR A 80 2.24 -3.24 6.95
C TYR A 80 1.83 -4.69 6.73
N LEU A 81 0.73 -4.93 6.00
CA LEU A 81 0.36 -6.28 5.58
C LEU A 81 1.44 -6.89 4.67
N HIS A 82 1.99 -6.11 3.73
CA HIS A 82 3.07 -6.55 2.86
C HIS A 82 4.34 -6.86 3.66
N LEU A 83 4.71 -6.01 4.63
CA LEU A 83 5.83 -6.27 5.53
C LEU A 83 5.63 -7.56 6.33
N ALA A 84 4.43 -7.79 6.87
CA ALA A 84 4.09 -9.03 7.58
C ALA A 84 4.26 -10.27 6.69
N GLN A 85 3.83 -10.20 5.41
CA GLN A 85 4.00 -11.30 4.46
C GLN A 85 5.47 -11.57 4.10
N ARG A 86 6.28 -10.51 3.95
CA ARG A 86 7.68 -10.64 3.54
C ARG A 86 8.62 -10.98 4.68
N ARG A 87 8.31 -10.56 5.91
CA ARG A 87 9.17 -10.76 7.10
C ARG A 87 8.67 -11.86 8.04
N GLY A 88 7.40 -12.28 7.93
CA GLY A 88 6.82 -13.29 8.81
C GLY A 88 6.67 -12.82 10.26
N ASP A 89 6.58 -11.52 10.50
CA ASP A 89 6.45 -10.94 11.83
C ASP A 89 5.00 -10.48 12.10
N ASP A 90 4.40 -11.08 13.12
CA ASP A 90 3.02 -10.81 13.56
C ASP A 90 2.83 -9.39 14.11
N ALA A 91 3.90 -8.71 14.54
CA ALA A 91 3.82 -7.31 14.98
C ALA A 91 3.34 -6.40 13.84
N TYR A 92 3.82 -6.64 12.61
CA TYR A 92 3.36 -5.90 11.43
C TYR A 92 1.91 -6.21 11.09
N LEU A 93 1.49 -7.47 11.25
CA LEU A 93 0.10 -7.87 11.02
C LEU A 93 -0.85 -7.14 12.00
N LYS A 94 -0.51 -7.16 13.30
CA LYS A 94 -1.28 -6.45 14.34
C LYS A 94 -1.36 -4.95 14.07
N LYS A 95 -0.26 -4.34 13.61
CA LYS A 95 -0.24 -2.93 13.25
C LYS A 95 -1.15 -2.64 12.05
N ALA A 96 -1.08 -3.45 11.00
CA ALA A 96 -1.96 -3.34 9.84
C ALA A 96 -3.45 -3.38 10.23
N SER A 97 -3.84 -4.34 11.08
CA SER A 97 -5.20 -4.48 11.60
C SER A 97 -5.63 -3.28 12.45
N SER A 98 -4.74 -2.77 13.31
CA SER A 98 -5.02 -1.60 14.13
C SER A 98 -5.29 -0.34 13.31
N ILE A 99 -4.50 -0.11 12.24
CA ILE A 99 -4.68 1.04 11.34
C ILE A 99 -6.05 0.94 10.64
N LEU A 100 -6.41 -0.25 10.14
CA LEU A 100 -7.57 -0.41 9.28
C LEU A 100 -8.90 -0.37 10.02
N LYS A 101 -8.94 -0.73 11.30
CA LYS A 101 -10.15 -0.62 12.13
C LYS A 101 -10.76 0.78 12.09
N ASN A 102 -9.92 1.81 12.07
CA ASN A 102 -10.38 3.20 11.99
C ASN A 102 -10.91 3.55 10.59
N ALA A 103 -10.29 3.01 9.52
CA ALA A 103 -10.71 3.25 8.14
C ALA A 103 -12.11 2.70 7.84
N LEU A 104 -12.48 1.55 8.42
CA LEU A 104 -13.79 0.91 8.21
C LEU A 104 -14.99 1.70 8.75
N ASN A 105 -14.74 2.63 9.69
CA ASN A 105 -15.75 3.53 10.24
C ASN A 105 -15.95 4.79 9.39
N SER A 106 -15.01 5.09 8.49
CA SER A 106 -14.99 6.31 7.68
C SER A 106 -15.49 6.09 6.24
N LEU A 107 -15.96 4.89 5.90
CA LEU A 107 -16.43 4.53 4.57
C LEU A 107 -17.58 5.44 4.10
N SER A 108 -17.41 6.11 2.96
CA SER A 108 -18.36 7.13 2.48
C SER A 108 -19.52 6.59 1.64
N GLY A 109 -19.38 5.39 1.05
CA GLY A 109 -20.34 4.84 0.09
C GLY A 109 -20.24 5.42 -1.33
N ARG A 110 -19.35 6.39 -1.59
CA ARG A 110 -19.36 7.16 -2.86
C ARG A 110 -18.44 6.61 -3.94
N ARG A 111 -17.38 5.89 -3.57
CA ARG A 111 -16.34 5.41 -4.49
C ARG A 111 -16.14 3.91 -4.30
N HIS A 112 -15.98 3.17 -5.40
CA HIS A 112 -15.98 1.71 -5.40
C HIS A 112 -14.67 1.08 -5.91
N SER A 113 -13.67 1.87 -6.30
CA SER A 113 -12.35 1.36 -6.69
C SER A 113 -11.54 0.88 -5.49
N PHE A 114 -10.63 -0.07 -5.68
CA PHE A 114 -9.66 -0.46 -4.64
C PHE A 114 -8.79 0.72 -4.17
N ILE A 115 -8.27 1.52 -5.10
CA ILE A 115 -7.28 2.57 -4.80
C ILE A 115 -7.91 3.78 -4.09
N CYS A 116 -9.03 4.30 -4.61
CA CYS A 116 -9.63 5.57 -4.16
C CYS A 116 -10.98 5.42 -3.45
N GLY A 117 -11.47 4.20 -3.27
CA GLY A 117 -12.82 3.94 -2.78
C GLY A 117 -12.87 2.88 -1.69
N ASP A 118 -14.09 2.54 -1.31
CA ASP A 118 -14.39 1.77 -0.10
C ASP A 118 -14.07 0.28 -0.27
N THR A 119 -13.94 -0.19 -1.51
CA THR A 119 -13.48 -1.55 -1.83
C THR A 119 -12.09 -1.82 -1.29
N GLY A 120 -11.18 -0.83 -1.31
CA GLY A 120 -9.83 -0.95 -0.77
C GLY A 120 -9.81 -1.40 0.68
N PRO A 121 -10.31 -0.58 1.63
CA PRO A 121 -10.38 -0.94 3.04
C PRO A 121 -11.18 -2.22 3.31
N LEU A 122 -12.29 -2.46 2.61
CA LEU A 122 -13.11 -3.67 2.82
C LEU A 122 -12.37 -4.96 2.45
N VAL A 123 -11.72 -4.99 1.28
CA VAL A 123 -10.96 -6.17 0.84
C VAL A 123 -9.73 -6.38 1.71
N LEU A 124 -9.01 -5.30 2.06
CA LEU A 124 -7.86 -5.38 2.97
C LEU A 124 -8.27 -5.93 4.34
N ALA A 125 -9.42 -5.49 4.86
CA ALA A 125 -9.95 -5.96 6.13
C ALA A 125 -10.32 -7.44 6.06
N ALA A 126 -10.99 -7.88 5.00
CA ALA A 126 -11.28 -9.29 4.78
C ALA A 126 -10.00 -10.15 4.79
N VAL A 127 -8.93 -9.70 4.12
CA VAL A 127 -7.65 -10.43 4.13
C VAL A 127 -7.04 -10.48 5.52
N LEU A 128 -7.02 -9.37 6.25
CA LEU A 128 -6.48 -9.32 7.61
C LEU A 128 -7.27 -10.21 8.57
N TYR A 129 -8.59 -10.10 8.59
CA TYR A 129 -9.46 -10.94 9.41
C TYR A 129 -9.35 -12.43 9.05
N HIS A 130 -9.16 -12.76 7.78
CA HIS A 130 -8.91 -14.13 7.36
C HIS A 130 -7.62 -14.68 7.97
N ARG A 131 -6.54 -13.89 7.99
CA ARG A 131 -5.27 -14.28 8.63
C ARG A 131 -5.37 -14.37 10.15
N GLU A 132 -6.27 -13.60 10.76
CA GLU A 132 -6.57 -13.66 12.20
C GLU A 132 -7.56 -14.79 12.56
N GLY A 133 -8.13 -15.48 11.57
CA GLY A 133 -9.11 -16.56 11.77
C GLY A 133 -10.55 -16.06 12.04
N ASP A 134 -10.82 -14.77 11.91
CA ASP A 134 -12.14 -14.17 12.17
C ASP A 134 -13.05 -14.28 10.94
N THR A 135 -13.58 -15.49 10.72
CA THR A 135 -14.49 -15.77 9.59
C THR A 135 -15.79 -14.94 9.63
N GLY A 136 -16.21 -14.46 10.80
CA GLY A 136 -17.38 -13.60 10.95
C GLY A 136 -17.13 -12.23 10.34
N MET A 137 -16.01 -11.60 10.70
CA MET A 137 -15.61 -10.31 10.14
C MET A 137 -15.25 -10.39 8.66
N VAL A 138 -14.68 -11.51 8.20
CA VAL A 138 -14.47 -11.76 6.75
C VAL A 138 -15.80 -11.69 6.00
N LYS A 139 -16.82 -12.43 6.46
CA LYS A 139 -18.16 -12.42 5.85
C LYS A 139 -18.79 -11.03 5.88
N ASN A 140 -18.62 -10.29 6.99
CA ASN A 140 -19.11 -8.91 7.09
C ASN A 140 -18.46 -7.97 6.07
N CYS A 141 -17.14 -8.09 5.87
CA CYS A 141 -16.43 -7.27 4.88
C CYS A 141 -16.89 -7.61 3.45
N ILE A 142 -17.04 -8.91 3.14
CA ILE A 142 -17.49 -9.37 1.82
C ILE A 142 -18.94 -8.94 1.57
N SER A 143 -19.84 -9.07 2.53
CA SER A 143 -21.25 -8.66 2.33
C SER A 143 -21.38 -7.16 2.10
N ARG A 144 -20.60 -6.34 2.83
CA ARG A 144 -20.52 -4.88 2.60
C ARG A 144 -19.91 -4.55 1.25
N TYR A 145 -19.02 -5.37 0.71
CA TYR A 145 -18.44 -5.20 -0.62
C TYR A 145 -19.46 -5.55 -1.72
N VAL A 146 -20.06 -6.75 -1.67
CA VAL A 146 -21.03 -7.24 -2.67
C VAL A 146 -22.29 -6.38 -2.70
N GLY A 147 -22.83 -6.02 -1.54
CA GLY A 147 -24.01 -5.14 -1.46
C GLY A 147 -23.78 -3.74 -2.04
N ARG A 148 -22.54 -3.36 -2.35
CA ARG A 148 -22.19 -2.11 -3.06
C ARG A 148 -21.93 -2.30 -4.55
N GLU A 149 -21.67 -3.54 -4.99
CA GLU A 149 -21.55 -3.90 -6.40
C GLU A 149 -22.94 -4.02 -7.04
N GLU A 150 -23.92 -4.58 -6.33
CA GLU A 150 -25.33 -4.62 -6.77
C GLU A 150 -25.90 -3.21 -7.01
N VAL A 151 -25.49 -2.22 -6.22
CA VAL A 151 -25.88 -0.80 -6.41
C VAL A 151 -25.27 -0.23 -7.70
N LEU A 152 -24.07 -0.66 -8.11
CA LEU A 152 -23.47 -0.22 -9.37
C LEU A 152 -24.20 -0.80 -10.57
N GLU A 153 -24.70 -2.03 -10.52
CA GLU A 153 -25.50 -2.63 -11.59
C GLU A 153 -26.84 -1.90 -11.76
N VAL A 154 -27.50 -1.55 -10.66
CA VAL A 154 -28.75 -0.76 -10.67
C VAL A 154 -28.52 0.62 -11.30
N TRP A 155 -27.36 1.25 -11.05
CA TRP A 155 -27.02 2.54 -11.68
C TRP A 155 -26.53 2.41 -13.12
N ALA A 156 -25.93 1.28 -13.50
CA ALA A 156 -25.51 0.99 -14.87
C ALA A 156 -26.71 0.73 -15.79
N GLY A 157 -27.83 0.21 -15.27
CA GLY A 157 -29.08 -0.03 -16.00
C GLY A 157 -29.99 1.19 -16.18
N CYS A 158 -29.65 2.36 -15.60
CA CYS A 158 -30.43 3.60 -15.69
C CYS A 158 -29.86 4.63 -16.70
N ARG A 159 -29.13 4.19 -17.74
CA ARG A 159 -28.65 5.05 -18.84
C ARG A 159 -29.23 4.69 -20.18
#